data_AF-A0A5N5ZZ97-F1
#
_entry.id   AF-A0A5N5ZZ97-F1
#
_cell.length_a   1.000
_cell.length_b   1.000
_cell.length_c   1.000
_cell.angle_alpha   90.00
_cell.angle_beta   90.00
_cell.angle_gamma   90.00
#
_symmetry.space_group_name_H-M   'P 1'
#
loop_
_entity.id
_entity.type
_entity.pdbx_description
1 polymer ?
#
loop_
_entity_poly.entity_id
_entity_poly.type
_entity_poly.pdbx_seq_one_letter_code
_entity_poly.pdbx_strand_id
1 'polypeptide(L)'
;MVRYSAALDLPHALVEWVTMLIVTREGDRRCKLPPDQRALVGLVYLRRHNTLAQLAAGIGISVDTAHAYTTAVVDLLADRAPGLLRTLREANPDYALLDGTLAECDRIFRIYERQGVPVLADRASMGAGPWVTTPLRRPPGRDLTPTQQTVNRALSTARAPVERGVARLKSWRIFRKSRRSPNRMSSISAAVLTLERQY
;
A
#
# COMPACT_ATOMS: atom_id res chain seq x y z
N MET A 1 30.60 -1.00 -10.99
CA MET A 1 30.76 -1.64 -9.68
C MET A 1 29.57 -1.27 -8.79
N VAL A 2 28.52 -2.10 -8.76
CA VAL A 2 27.25 -1.80 -8.06
C VAL A 2 27.38 -2.21 -6.59
N ARG A 3 27.68 -1.25 -5.68
CA ARG A 3 27.87 -1.54 -4.24
C ARG A 3 26.58 -1.69 -3.42
N TYR A 4 25.40 -1.68 -4.05
CA TYR A 4 24.11 -1.79 -3.32
C TYR A 4 23.23 -2.99 -3.72
N SER A 5 23.58 -3.73 -4.76
CA SER A 5 22.72 -4.81 -5.30
C SER A 5 22.77 -6.11 -4.49
N ALA A 6 23.80 -6.33 -3.67
CA ALA A 6 23.99 -7.62 -2.98
C ALA A 6 23.21 -7.76 -1.66
N ALA A 7 22.59 -6.69 -1.14
CA ALA A 7 21.93 -6.68 0.17
C ALA A 7 20.40 -6.48 0.12
N LEU A 8 19.83 -6.43 -1.09
CA LEU A 8 18.40 -6.27 -1.33
C LEU A 8 17.92 -7.50 -2.09
N ASP A 9 17.00 -8.25 -1.50
CA ASP A 9 16.20 -9.28 -2.20
C ASP A 9 15.22 -8.60 -3.18
N LEU A 10 15.75 -7.81 -4.10
CA LEU A 10 15.01 -7.16 -5.18
C LEU A 10 15.45 -7.82 -6.49
N PRO A 11 14.53 -8.32 -7.33
CA PRO A 11 14.88 -8.92 -8.59
C PRO A 11 15.48 -7.86 -9.49
N HIS A 12 16.47 -8.25 -10.27
CA HIS A 12 17.06 -7.40 -11.29
C HIS A 12 16.00 -6.82 -12.23
N ALA A 13 15.04 -7.65 -12.64
CA ALA A 13 13.91 -7.27 -13.49
C ALA A 13 13.09 -6.10 -12.93
N LEU A 14 12.93 -6.00 -11.60
CA LEU A 14 12.19 -4.90 -10.98
C LEU A 14 12.98 -3.58 -11.09
N VAL A 15 14.30 -3.64 -10.92
CA VAL A 15 15.17 -2.46 -11.09
C VAL A 15 15.14 -2.00 -12.54
N GLU A 16 15.26 -2.91 -13.49
CA GLU A 16 15.17 -2.61 -14.92
C GLU A 16 13.82 -1.97 -15.28
N TRP A 17 12.71 -2.54 -14.78
CA TRP A 17 11.37 -2.01 -15.03
C TRP A 17 11.21 -0.58 -14.50
N VAL A 18 11.63 -0.30 -13.26
CA VAL A 18 11.58 1.06 -12.70
C VAL A 18 12.52 2.00 -13.44
N THR A 19 13.68 1.51 -13.87
CA THR A 19 14.64 2.28 -14.69
C THR A 19 13.98 2.72 -16.00
N MET A 20 13.29 1.80 -16.67
CA MET A 20 12.53 2.11 -17.88
C MET A 20 11.44 3.15 -17.63
N LEU A 21 10.70 3.07 -16.51
CA LEU A 21 9.72 4.09 -16.16
C LEU A 21 10.33 5.49 -16.01
N ILE A 22 11.49 5.58 -15.35
CA ILE A 22 12.21 6.85 -15.18
C ILE A 22 12.63 7.40 -16.53
N VAL A 23 13.25 6.56 -17.38
CA VAL A 23 13.71 6.95 -18.72
C VAL A 23 12.54 7.45 -19.57
N THR A 24 11.42 6.73 -19.60
CA THR A 24 10.24 7.10 -20.39
C THR A 24 9.63 8.43 -19.91
N ARG A 25 9.59 8.69 -18.60
CA ARG A 25 8.95 9.90 -18.08
C ARG A 25 9.83 11.14 -18.17
N GLU A 26 11.14 10.97 -17.95
CA GLU A 26 12.07 12.08 -17.77
C GLU A 26 12.93 12.39 -18.99
N GLY A 27 13.07 11.45 -19.94
CA GLY A 27 13.92 11.62 -21.11
C GLY A 27 15.36 12.02 -20.74
N ASP A 28 15.90 13.04 -21.40
CA ASP A 28 17.29 13.51 -21.24
C ASP A 28 17.52 14.44 -20.02
N ARG A 29 16.65 14.36 -19.00
CA ARG A 29 16.80 15.17 -17.80
C ARG A 29 18.15 14.90 -17.14
N ARG A 30 19.03 15.90 -17.15
CA ARG A 30 20.34 15.82 -16.46
C ARG A 30 20.13 15.68 -14.95
N CYS A 31 20.44 14.50 -14.45
CA CYS A 31 20.42 14.15 -13.03
C CYS A 31 21.83 13.76 -12.56
N LYS A 32 22.10 13.97 -11.27
CA LYS A 32 23.38 13.60 -10.64
C LYS A 32 23.65 12.09 -10.67
N LEU A 33 22.59 11.27 -10.65
CA LEU A 33 22.67 9.83 -10.77
C LEU A 33 21.99 9.35 -12.06
N PRO A 34 22.51 8.28 -12.69
CA PRO A 34 21.86 7.64 -13.82
C PRO A 34 20.51 7.01 -13.41
N PRO A 35 19.59 6.75 -14.36
CA PRO A 35 18.24 6.27 -14.07
C PRO A 35 18.19 4.99 -13.22
N ASP A 36 19.09 4.03 -13.44
CA ASP A 36 19.18 2.77 -12.70
C ASP A 36 19.53 2.99 -11.22
N GLN A 37 20.45 3.90 -10.94
CA GLN A 37 20.80 4.25 -9.56
C GLN A 37 19.68 5.00 -8.85
N ARG A 38 18.91 5.81 -9.58
CA ARG A 38 17.72 6.50 -9.02
C ARG A 38 16.60 5.51 -8.72
N ALA A 39 16.37 4.54 -9.61
CA ALA A 39 15.46 3.42 -9.37
C ALA A 39 15.86 2.66 -8.10
N LEU A 40 17.15 2.32 -7.96
CA LEU A 40 17.66 1.66 -6.76
C LEU A 40 17.40 2.50 -5.50
N VAL A 41 17.71 3.79 -5.48
CA VAL A 41 17.46 4.68 -4.33
C VAL A 41 15.99 4.63 -3.88
N GLY A 42 15.04 4.70 -4.81
CA GLY A 42 13.61 4.60 -4.51
C GLY A 42 13.20 3.22 -3.98
N LEU A 43 13.69 2.14 -4.59
CA LEU A 43 13.38 0.78 -4.17
C LEU A 43 13.98 0.43 -2.79
N VAL A 44 15.23 0.85 -2.51
CA VAL A 44 15.86 0.68 -1.19
C VAL A 44 15.05 1.41 -0.13
N TYR A 45 14.65 2.65 -0.42
CA TYR A 45 13.86 3.49 0.46
C TYR A 45 12.55 2.79 0.87
N LEU A 46 11.81 2.23 -0.09
CA LEU A 46 10.58 1.47 0.14
C LEU A 46 10.83 0.15 0.90
N ARG A 47 11.88 -0.60 0.53
CA ARG A 47 12.11 -1.96 1.06
C ARG A 47 12.69 -1.97 2.46
N ARG A 48 13.62 -1.06 2.79
CA ARG A 48 14.45 -1.15 4.01
C ARG A 48 14.10 -0.14 5.10
N HIS A 49 13.28 0.88 4.80
CA HIS A 49 13.05 2.01 5.72
C HIS A 49 14.38 2.65 6.19
N ASN A 50 15.34 2.78 5.28
CA ASN A 50 16.53 3.57 5.58
C ASN A 50 16.13 5.04 5.70
N THR A 51 16.78 5.79 6.61
CA THR A 51 16.60 7.24 6.63
C THR A 51 17.19 7.84 5.35
N LEU A 52 16.68 9.00 4.93
CA LEU A 52 17.23 9.70 3.76
C LEU A 52 18.72 10.04 3.96
N ALA A 53 19.14 10.32 5.20
CA ALA A 53 20.54 10.53 5.56
C ALA A 53 21.40 9.26 5.35
N GLN A 54 20.92 8.10 5.78
CA GLN A 54 21.63 6.82 5.57
C GLN A 54 21.75 6.47 4.08
N LEU A 55 20.68 6.70 3.30
CA LEU A 55 20.69 6.50 1.85
C LEU A 55 21.67 7.46 1.17
N ALA A 56 21.61 8.74 1.53
CA ALA A 56 22.47 9.78 0.97
C ALA A 56 23.95 9.48 1.21
N ALA A 57 24.31 9.12 2.45
CA ALA A 57 25.68 8.75 2.82
C ALA A 57 26.15 7.48 2.09
N GLY A 58 25.30 6.46 1.97
CA GLY A 58 25.66 5.20 1.30
C GLY A 58 25.87 5.32 -0.21
N ILE A 59 25.29 6.34 -0.85
CA ILE A 59 25.37 6.57 -2.30
C ILE A 59 26.33 7.73 -2.63
N GLY A 60 26.63 8.63 -1.69
CA GLY A 60 27.49 9.80 -1.93
C GLY A 60 26.74 11.00 -2.52
N ILE A 61 25.48 11.20 -2.14
CA ILE A 61 24.64 12.35 -2.56
C ILE A 61 24.19 13.18 -1.36
N SER A 62 23.61 14.36 -1.59
CA SER A 62 23.00 15.14 -0.50
C SER A 62 21.67 14.51 -0.06
N VAL A 63 21.26 14.80 1.18
CA VAL A 63 19.96 14.37 1.73
C VAL A 63 18.80 14.90 0.87
N ASP A 64 18.89 16.14 0.38
CA ASP A 64 17.88 16.73 -0.50
C ASP A 64 17.80 16.01 -1.85
N THR A 65 18.94 15.59 -2.39
CA THR A 65 18.98 14.79 -3.63
C THR A 65 18.33 13.42 -3.40
N ALA A 66 18.61 12.77 -2.27
CA ALA A 66 17.95 11.51 -1.90
C ALA A 66 16.44 11.71 -1.70
N HIS A 67 16.02 12.82 -1.09
CA HIS A 67 14.61 13.17 -0.95
C HIS A 67 13.93 13.35 -2.33
N ALA A 68 14.56 14.09 -3.24
CA ALA A 68 14.03 14.33 -4.58
C ALA A 68 13.89 13.01 -5.37
N TYR A 69 14.90 12.14 -5.35
CA TYR A 69 14.84 10.86 -6.08
C TYR A 69 13.84 9.88 -5.47
N THR A 70 13.79 9.76 -4.15
CA THR A 70 12.79 8.89 -3.51
C THR A 70 11.37 9.41 -3.74
N THR A 71 11.16 10.72 -3.79
CA THR A 71 9.86 11.33 -4.14
C THR A 71 9.49 11.05 -5.58
N ALA A 72 10.37 11.37 -6.53
CA ALA A 72 10.11 11.13 -7.94
C ALA A 72 9.77 9.66 -8.23
N VAL A 73 10.53 8.71 -7.67
CA VAL A 73 10.27 7.28 -7.87
C VAL A 73 8.96 6.84 -7.22
N VAL A 74 8.65 7.31 -5.99
CA VAL A 74 7.37 6.99 -5.33
C VAL A 74 6.19 7.51 -6.15
N ASP A 75 6.27 8.75 -6.64
CA ASP A 75 5.18 9.36 -7.39
C ASP A 75 5.00 8.67 -8.76
N LEU A 76 6.10 8.35 -9.45
CA LEU A 76 6.08 7.55 -10.69
C LEU A 76 5.39 6.21 -10.52
N LEU A 77 5.65 5.52 -9.41
CA LEU A 77 5.04 4.22 -9.11
C LEU A 77 3.58 4.38 -8.66
N ALA A 78 3.27 5.42 -7.88
CA ALA A 78 1.94 5.71 -7.41
C ALA A 78 0.99 6.06 -8.56
N ASP A 79 1.45 6.81 -9.56
CA ASP A 79 0.69 7.16 -10.76
C ASP A 79 0.26 5.95 -11.60
N ARG A 80 0.95 4.80 -11.43
CA ARG A 80 0.60 3.53 -12.09
C ARG A 80 -0.41 2.70 -11.31
N ALA A 81 -0.66 3.02 -10.04
CA ALA A 81 -1.66 2.30 -9.26
C ALA A 81 -3.06 2.66 -9.77
N PRO A 82 -3.97 1.68 -9.93
CA PRO A 82 -5.34 2.02 -10.29
C PRO A 82 -6.01 2.77 -9.14
N GLY A 83 -6.79 3.79 -9.48
CA GLY A 83 -7.67 4.45 -8.51
C GLY A 83 -8.75 3.50 -7.99
N LEU A 84 -9.33 3.85 -6.83
CA LEU A 84 -10.39 3.06 -6.19
C LEU A 84 -11.59 2.85 -7.13
N LEU A 85 -12.09 3.91 -7.77
CA LEU A 85 -13.25 3.82 -8.67
C LEU A 85 -12.99 2.94 -9.90
N ARG A 86 -11.79 3.04 -10.47
CA ARG A 86 -11.39 2.18 -11.59
C ARG A 86 -11.36 0.72 -11.15
N THR A 87 -10.73 0.45 -10.02
CA THR A 87 -10.65 -0.89 -9.44
C THR A 87 -12.04 -1.48 -9.17
N LEU A 88 -12.97 -0.70 -8.61
CA LEU A 88 -14.32 -1.17 -8.34
C LEU A 88 -15.10 -1.51 -9.62
N ARG A 89 -14.97 -0.66 -10.64
CA ARG A 89 -15.63 -0.90 -11.94
C ARG A 89 -15.08 -2.15 -12.63
N GLU A 90 -13.76 -2.32 -12.64
CA GLU A 90 -13.10 -3.46 -13.29
C GLU A 90 -13.35 -4.78 -12.54
N ALA A 91 -13.34 -4.76 -11.21
CA ALA A 91 -13.53 -5.97 -10.40
C ALA A 91 -15.00 -6.35 -10.23
N ASN A 92 -15.93 -5.38 -10.31
CA ASN A 92 -17.37 -5.54 -10.06
C ASN A 92 -17.68 -6.46 -8.86
N PRO A 93 -17.20 -6.12 -7.65
CA PRO A 93 -17.23 -7.04 -6.53
C PRO A 93 -18.62 -7.11 -5.86
N ASP A 94 -19.00 -8.29 -5.39
CA ASP A 94 -20.22 -8.48 -4.58
C ASP A 94 -20.15 -7.73 -3.23
N TYR A 95 -18.92 -7.56 -2.70
CA TYR A 95 -18.65 -6.81 -1.47
C TYR A 95 -17.21 -6.30 -1.42
N ALA A 96 -16.97 -5.25 -0.63
CA ALA A 96 -15.65 -4.74 -0.30
C ALA A 96 -15.27 -5.10 1.13
N LEU A 97 -13.99 -5.40 1.36
CA LEU A 97 -13.45 -5.62 2.70
C LEU A 97 -12.62 -4.43 3.14
N LEU A 98 -12.98 -3.82 4.27
CA LEU A 98 -12.24 -2.70 4.85
C LEU A 98 -11.62 -3.10 6.18
N ASP A 99 -10.30 -2.99 6.29
CA ASP A 99 -9.53 -3.32 7.50
C ASP A 99 -8.70 -2.09 7.92
N GLY A 100 -9.04 -1.46 9.04
CA GLY A 100 -8.38 -0.23 9.51
C GLY A 100 -9.13 0.51 10.63
N THR A 101 -8.38 1.12 11.56
CA THR A 101 -8.94 1.88 12.69
C THR A 101 -9.33 3.31 12.26
N LEU A 102 -10.62 3.64 12.44
CA LEU A 102 -11.32 4.91 12.17
C LEU A 102 -10.51 6.16 12.54
N ALA A 103 -10.30 7.11 11.61
CA ALA A 103 -11.18 8.28 11.47
C ALA A 103 -11.36 8.82 10.02
N GLU A 104 -10.71 8.23 9.01
CA GLU A 104 -10.81 8.68 7.61
C GLU A 104 -11.70 7.77 6.73
N CYS A 105 -12.26 6.70 7.30
CA CYS A 105 -13.03 5.70 6.54
C CYS A 105 -14.40 6.20 6.07
N ASP A 106 -15.00 7.22 6.68
CA ASP A 106 -16.33 7.73 6.31
C ASP A 106 -16.40 8.16 4.84
N ARG A 107 -15.35 8.81 4.33
CA ARG A 107 -15.29 9.20 2.91
C ARG A 107 -15.23 7.98 2.01
N ILE A 108 -14.52 6.95 2.44
CA ILE A 108 -14.35 5.70 1.68
C ILE A 108 -15.64 4.89 1.69
N PHE A 109 -16.32 4.75 2.83
CA PHE A 109 -17.63 4.08 2.93
C PHE A 109 -18.66 4.74 2.01
N ARG A 110 -18.71 6.08 1.96
CA ARG A 110 -19.59 6.81 1.01
C ARG A 110 -19.27 6.53 -0.46
N ILE A 111 -18.01 6.26 -0.80
CA ILE A 111 -17.65 5.87 -2.18
C ILE A 111 -18.28 4.50 -2.48
N TYR A 112 -18.10 3.52 -1.60
CA TYR A 112 -18.69 2.19 -1.78
C TYR A 112 -20.22 2.22 -1.83
N GLU A 113 -20.86 2.97 -0.93
CA GLU A 113 -22.31 3.19 -0.94
C GLU A 113 -22.79 3.78 -2.28
N ARG A 114 -22.12 4.83 -2.77
CA ARG A 114 -22.45 5.42 -4.09
C ARG A 114 -22.22 4.48 -5.27
N GLN A 115 -21.37 3.47 -5.11
CA GLN A 115 -21.16 2.43 -6.13
C GLN A 115 -22.06 1.21 -5.92
N GLY A 116 -22.91 1.20 -4.89
CA GLY A 116 -23.80 0.07 -4.58
C GLY A 116 -23.04 -1.17 -4.10
N VAL A 117 -21.82 -1.02 -3.58
CA VAL A 117 -20.98 -2.13 -3.12
C VAL A 117 -21.09 -2.25 -1.59
N PRO A 118 -21.69 -3.32 -1.05
CA PRO A 118 -21.70 -3.60 0.38
C PRO A 118 -20.29 -3.68 0.96
N VAL A 119 -20.08 -3.19 2.17
CA VAL A 119 -18.78 -3.27 2.85
C VAL A 119 -18.86 -4.22 4.03
N LEU A 120 -17.94 -5.18 4.09
CA LEU A 120 -17.70 -5.93 5.32
C LEU A 120 -16.46 -5.34 6.00
N ALA A 121 -16.62 -4.97 7.27
CA ALA A 121 -15.59 -4.27 8.01
C ALA A 121 -15.28 -4.97 9.34
N ASP A 122 -14.20 -4.54 9.97
CA ASP A 122 -13.85 -5.00 11.30
C ASP A 122 -14.87 -4.55 12.37
N ARG A 123 -14.69 -5.06 13.59
CA ARG A 123 -15.55 -4.69 14.73
C ARG A 123 -15.40 -3.22 15.12
N ALA A 124 -14.26 -2.57 14.84
CA ALA A 124 -14.04 -1.17 15.18
C ALA A 124 -15.00 -0.27 14.38
N SER A 125 -15.36 -0.69 13.16
CA SER A 125 -16.27 0.00 12.24
C SER A 125 -17.76 -0.19 12.55
N MET A 126 -18.11 -0.69 13.73
CA MET A 126 -19.50 -0.92 14.12
C MET A 126 -20.28 0.42 14.17
N GLY A 127 -21.42 0.47 13.48
CA GLY A 127 -22.25 1.68 13.40
C GLY A 127 -21.90 2.61 12.23
N ALA A 128 -20.98 2.23 11.35
CA ALA A 128 -20.55 3.04 10.20
C ALA A 128 -21.58 3.15 9.04
N GLY A 129 -22.83 2.72 9.25
CA GLY A 129 -23.93 2.87 8.29
C GLY A 129 -24.55 1.55 7.82
N PRO A 130 -25.68 1.61 7.11
CA PRO A 130 -26.47 0.43 6.72
C PRO A 130 -25.77 -0.46 5.68
N TRP A 131 -24.82 0.09 4.92
CA TRP A 131 -24.01 -0.64 3.94
C TRP A 131 -22.79 -1.34 4.55
N VAL A 132 -22.58 -1.23 5.87
CA VAL A 132 -21.42 -1.80 6.57
C VAL A 132 -21.84 -2.97 7.46
N THR A 133 -21.40 -4.18 7.10
CA THR A 133 -21.58 -5.40 7.90
C THR A 133 -20.34 -5.63 8.77
N THR A 134 -20.54 -5.83 10.08
CA THR A 134 -19.45 -6.09 11.04
C THR A 134 -19.72 -7.37 11.83
N PRO A 135 -18.70 -8.00 12.44
CA PRO A 135 -18.90 -9.20 13.24
C PRO A 135 -19.87 -8.95 14.40
N LEU A 136 -20.82 -9.87 14.59
CA LEU A 136 -21.80 -9.80 15.68
C LEU A 136 -21.11 -9.97 17.03
N ARG A 137 -21.46 -9.11 17.98
CA ARG A 137 -20.94 -9.18 19.36
C ARG A 137 -21.74 -10.19 20.18
N ARG A 138 -21.03 -10.82 21.12
CA ARG A 138 -21.67 -11.62 22.18
C ARG A 138 -22.51 -10.68 23.07
N PRO A 139 -23.81 -10.95 23.27
CA PRO A 139 -24.64 -10.18 24.19
C PRO A 139 -24.21 -10.39 25.65
N PRO A 140 -24.44 -9.44 26.57
CA PRO A 140 -24.18 -9.63 27.99
C PRO A 140 -24.91 -10.89 28.53
N GLY A 141 -24.17 -11.78 29.19
CA GLY A 141 -24.73 -12.96 29.84
C GLY A 141 -25.30 -14.04 28.90
N ARG A 142 -25.08 -13.96 27.58
CA ARG A 142 -25.55 -14.96 26.61
C ARG A 142 -24.48 -15.28 25.59
N ASP A 143 -24.46 -16.51 25.10
CA ASP A 143 -23.61 -16.90 23.98
C ASP A 143 -24.19 -16.51 22.63
N LEU A 144 -23.31 -16.46 21.62
CA LEU A 144 -23.73 -16.32 20.24
C LEU A 144 -24.51 -17.56 19.81
N THR A 145 -25.63 -17.35 19.12
CA THR A 145 -26.38 -18.47 18.54
C THR A 145 -25.55 -19.17 17.45
N PRO A 146 -25.82 -20.45 17.13
CA PRO A 146 -25.11 -21.17 16.06
C PRO A 146 -25.13 -20.43 14.70
N THR A 147 -26.22 -19.74 14.39
CA THR A 147 -26.35 -18.88 13.20
C THR A 147 -25.38 -17.70 13.25
N GLN A 148 -25.34 -16.98 14.38
CA GLN A 148 -24.43 -15.84 14.56
C GLN A 148 -22.95 -16.26 14.51
N GLN A 149 -22.62 -17.42 15.08
CA GLN A 149 -21.28 -18.00 14.99
C GLN A 149 -20.93 -18.35 13.54
N THR A 150 -21.87 -18.88 12.77
CA THR A 150 -21.68 -19.20 11.34
C THR A 150 -21.45 -17.93 10.51
N VAL A 151 -22.23 -16.87 10.73
CA VAL A 151 -22.01 -15.56 10.08
C VAL A 151 -20.63 -15.00 10.43
N ASN A 152 -20.24 -15.01 11.71
CA ASN A 152 -18.93 -14.53 12.12
C ASN A 152 -17.78 -15.36 11.52
N ARG A 153 -17.94 -16.68 11.40
CA ARG A 153 -16.96 -17.55 10.71
C ARG A 153 -16.86 -17.22 9.23
N ALA A 154 -17.98 -17.04 8.53
CA ALA A 154 -17.99 -16.66 7.12
C ALA A 154 -17.26 -15.32 6.90
N LEU A 155 -17.55 -14.33 7.75
CA LEU A 155 -16.87 -13.03 7.72
C LEU A 155 -15.37 -13.14 8.02
N SER A 156 -14.98 -13.98 8.98
CA SER A 156 -13.56 -14.25 9.27
C SER A 156 -12.84 -14.91 8.09
N THR A 157 -13.49 -15.86 7.43
CA THR A 157 -12.94 -16.52 6.23
C THR A 157 -12.79 -15.52 5.08
N ALA A 158 -13.78 -14.66 4.86
CA ALA A 158 -13.73 -13.61 3.86
C ALA A 158 -12.57 -12.63 4.11
N ARG A 159 -12.19 -12.37 5.37
CA ARG A 159 -11.07 -11.47 5.72
C ARG A 159 -9.68 -12.07 5.50
N ALA A 160 -9.54 -13.40 5.43
CA ALA A 160 -8.23 -14.04 5.33
C ALA A 160 -7.35 -13.55 4.14
N PRO A 161 -7.89 -13.30 2.93
CA PRO A 161 -7.13 -12.68 1.84
C PRO A 161 -6.62 -11.27 2.16
N VAL A 162 -7.41 -10.45 2.84
CA VAL A 162 -7.03 -9.10 3.26
C VAL A 162 -5.92 -9.16 4.30
N GLU A 163 -6.06 -10.03 5.30
CA GLU A 163 -5.03 -10.23 6.34
C GLU A 163 -3.71 -10.69 5.72
N ARG A 164 -3.75 -11.59 4.72
CA ARG A 164 -2.57 -11.98 3.94
C ARG A 164 -1.99 -10.80 3.15
N GLY A 165 -2.82 -9.97 2.52
CA GLY A 165 -2.40 -8.75 1.85
C GLY A 165 -1.69 -7.77 2.80
N VAL A 166 -2.27 -7.52 3.98
CA VAL A 166 -1.68 -6.70 5.04
C VAL A 166 -0.36 -7.30 5.53
N ALA A 167 -0.26 -8.62 5.67
CA ALA A 167 0.99 -9.29 6.00
C ALA A 167 2.08 -9.08 4.93
N ARG A 168 1.72 -9.16 3.63
CA ARG A 168 2.61 -8.82 2.51
C ARG A 168 3.05 -7.36 2.58
N LEU A 169 2.14 -6.42 2.84
CA LEU A 169 2.49 -5.01 3.05
C LEU A 169 3.46 -4.82 4.20
N LYS A 170 3.27 -5.52 5.34
CA LYS A 170 4.19 -5.48 6.49
C LYS A 170 5.58 -6.06 6.20
N SER A 171 5.77 -6.79 5.09
CA SER A 171 7.11 -7.18 4.61
C SER A 171 7.91 -5.97 4.12
N TRP A 172 7.24 -4.93 3.60
CA TRP A 172 7.87 -3.66 3.26
C TRP A 172 8.13 -2.86 4.52
N ARG A 173 9.41 -2.73 4.88
CA ARG A 173 9.80 -2.10 6.15
C ARG A 173 9.34 -0.65 6.25
N ILE A 174 9.07 0.02 5.12
CA ILE A 174 8.56 1.40 5.10
C ILE A 174 7.25 1.56 5.90
N PHE A 175 6.40 0.53 5.99
CA PHE A 175 5.16 0.57 6.77
C PHE A 175 5.34 0.28 8.27
N ARG A 176 6.50 -0.21 8.73
CA ARG A 176 6.69 -0.62 10.14
C ARG A 176 6.90 0.55 11.11
N LYS A 177 7.43 1.67 10.62
CA LYS A 177 7.87 2.81 11.47
C LYS A 177 7.46 4.18 10.92
N SER A 178 6.54 4.21 9.96
CA SER A 178 6.10 5.48 9.38
C SER A 178 5.33 6.33 10.39
N ARG A 179 5.91 7.49 10.72
CA ARG A 179 5.21 8.66 11.27
C ARG A 179 5.09 9.78 10.22
N ARG A 180 5.04 9.40 8.93
CA ARG A 180 4.98 10.35 7.80
C ARG A 180 3.55 10.89 7.64
N SER A 181 3.42 12.03 6.95
CA SER A 181 2.11 12.60 6.64
C SER A 181 1.19 11.58 5.95
N PRO A 182 -0.12 11.58 6.25
CA PRO A 182 -1.08 10.67 5.62
C PRO A 182 -1.01 10.69 4.09
N ASN A 183 -0.88 11.89 3.49
CA ASN A 183 -0.75 12.05 2.04
C ASN A 183 0.46 11.31 1.46
N ARG A 184 1.62 11.39 2.11
CA ARG A 184 2.81 10.69 1.64
C ARG A 184 2.69 9.17 1.83
N MET A 185 1.97 8.74 2.87
CA MET A 185 1.66 7.33 3.06
C MET A 185 0.73 6.79 1.99
N SER A 186 -0.25 7.56 1.53
CA SER A 186 -1.10 7.18 0.39
C SER A 186 -0.27 6.92 -0.88
N SER A 187 0.65 7.82 -1.24
CA SER A 187 1.53 7.61 -2.40
C SER A 187 2.47 6.42 -2.22
N ILE A 188 3.02 6.21 -1.02
CA ILE A 188 3.86 5.04 -0.72
C ILE A 188 3.05 3.74 -0.83
N SER A 189 1.82 3.71 -0.33
CA SER A 189 0.92 2.57 -0.44
C SER A 189 0.59 2.25 -1.90
N ALA A 190 0.27 3.28 -2.70
CA ALA A 190 0.03 3.14 -4.13
C ALA A 190 1.28 2.61 -4.86
N ALA A 191 2.46 3.17 -4.56
CA ALA A 191 3.72 2.73 -5.14
C ALA A 191 4.01 1.25 -4.82
N VAL A 192 3.84 0.82 -3.57
CA VAL A 192 4.03 -0.57 -3.17
C VAL A 192 3.01 -1.50 -3.83
N LEU A 193 1.74 -1.08 -3.94
CA LEU A 193 0.72 -1.85 -4.66
C LEU A 193 1.14 -2.09 -6.11
N THR A 194 1.69 -1.07 -6.78
CA THR A 194 2.21 -1.22 -8.14
C THR A 194 3.35 -2.25 -8.18
N LEU A 195 4.29 -2.21 -7.24
CA LEU A 195 5.42 -3.15 -7.18
C LEU A 195 4.97 -4.60 -6.89
N GLU A 196 4.01 -4.81 -5.98
CA GLU A 196 3.46 -6.14 -5.67
C GLU A 196 2.68 -6.77 -6.84
N ARG A 197 2.24 -5.96 -7.82
CA ARG A 197 1.58 -6.46 -9.04
C ARG A 197 2.55 -6.84 -10.15
N GLN A 198 3.81 -6.41 -10.07
CA GLN A 198 4.85 -6.79 -11.04
C GLN A 198 5.56 -8.10 -10.66
N TYR A 199 5.15 -8.72 -9.56
CA TYR A 199 5.85 -9.79 -8.85
C TYR A 199 4.97 -11.02 -8.65
#